data_AF-K8A2P0-F1
#
_entry.id   AF-K8A2P0-F1
#
_cell.length_a   1.000
_cell.length_b   1.000
_cell.length_c   1.000
_cell.angle_alpha   90.00
_cell.angle_beta   90.00
_cell.angle_gamma   90.00
#
_symmetry.space_group_name_H-M   'P 1'
#
loop_
_entity.id
_entity.type
_entity.pdbx_description
1 polymer ?
#
loop_
_entity_poly.entity_id
_entity_poly.type
_entity_poly.pdbx_seq_one_letter_code
_entity_poly.pdbx_strand_id
1 'polypeptide(L)' 'MSADLLHWADVICVMEQKHKNRLLAEYHRIIGFKPLHVLDIPDDYHFMDPELVALLKDIVQEKLGLITPPHESQ' A
#
# COMPACT_ATOMS: atom_id res chain seq x y z
N MET A 1 0.86 -12.87 -10.73
CA MET A 1 0.85 -12.67 -9.27
C MET A 1 0.50 -14.01 -8.66
N SER A 2 1.32 -14.54 -7.76
CA SER A 2 1.04 -15.83 -7.10
C SER A 2 0.28 -15.60 -5.81
N ALA A 3 -0.73 -16.42 -5.54
CA ALA A 3 -1.54 -16.34 -4.32
C ALA A 3 -0.70 -16.45 -3.03
N ASP A 4 0.44 -17.13 -3.10
CA ASP A 4 1.39 -17.29 -1.99
C ASP A 4 1.98 -15.97 -1.51
N LEU A 5 2.29 -15.04 -2.43
CA LEU A 5 2.79 -13.70 -2.08
C LEU A 5 1.72 -12.92 -1.31
N LEU A 6 0.46 -13.03 -1.75
CA LEU A 6 -0.66 -12.42 -1.04
C LEU A 6 -0.88 -13.06 0.33
N HIS A 7 -0.61 -14.36 0.51
CA HIS A 7 -0.70 -15.01 1.82
C HIS A 7 0.40 -14.58 2.78
N TRP A 8 1.62 -14.34 2.30
CA TRP A 8 2.73 -13.85 3.12
C TRP A 8 2.67 -12.36 3.43
N ALA A 9 2.02 -11.56 2.59
CA ALA A 9 1.96 -10.11 2.80
C ALA A 9 1.06 -9.73 3.98
N ASP A 10 1.60 -9.05 4.99
CA ASP A 10 0.80 -8.44 6.06
C ASP A 10 -0.01 -7.24 5.56
N VAL A 11 0.56 -6.47 4.62
CA VAL A 11 -0.06 -5.27 4.02
C VAL A 11 0.10 -5.32 2.51
N ILE A 12 -0.96 -4.94 1.79
CA ILE A 12 -0.98 -4.92 0.33
C ILE A 12 -1.15 -3.46 -0.12
N CYS A 13 -0.15 -2.91 -0.81
CA CYS A 13 -0.21 -1.56 -1.36
C CYS A 13 -0.28 -1.62 -2.89
N VAL A 14 -1.20 -0.88 -3.49
CA VAL A 14 -1.33 -0.75 -4.95
C VAL A 14 -1.25 0.72 -5.35
N MET A 15 -0.60 0.99 -6.49
CA MET A 15 -0.46 2.37 -7.02
C MET A 15 -1.83 3.00 -7.28
N GLU A 16 -2.72 2.28 -7.97
CA GLU A 16 -3.99 2.82 -8.48
C GLU A 16 -5.17 1.90 -8.16
N GLN A 17 -6.37 2.47 -8.21
CA GLN A 17 -7.62 1.74 -7.96
C GLN A 17 -7.85 0.59 -8.95
N LYS A 18 -7.39 0.73 -10.21
CA LYS A 18 -7.50 -0.32 -11.24
C LYS A 18 -6.81 -1.62 -10.81
N HIS A 19 -5.66 -1.50 -10.14
CA HIS A 19 -4.90 -2.64 -9.63
C HIS A 19 -5.65 -3.32 -8.48
N LYS A 20 -6.23 -2.55 -7.54
CA LYS A 20 -7.09 -3.09 -6.48
C LYS A 20 -8.25 -3.91 -7.04
N ASN A 21 -8.98 -3.35 -8.02
CA ASN A 21 -10.16 -4.04 -8.57
C ASN A 21 -9.79 -5.37 -9.23
N ARG A 22 -8.67 -5.41 -9.95
CA ARG A 22 -8.16 -6.66 -10.54
C ARG A 22 -7.78 -7.68 -9.46
N LEU A 23 -7.08 -7.24 -8.43
CA LEU A 23 -6.71 -8.06 -7.27
C LEU A 23 -7.93 -8.59 -6.52
N LEU A 24 -8.96 -7.79 -6.30
CA LEU A 24 -10.21 -8.23 -5.69
C LEU A 24 -10.95 -9.21 -6.60
N ALA A 25 -11.03 -8.97 -7.90
CA ALA A 25 -11.69 -9.89 -8.83
C ALA A 25 -11.06 -11.29 -8.81
N GLU A 26 -9.71 -11.37 -8.78
CA GLU A 26 -8.99 -12.65 -8.81
C GLU A 26 -8.79 -13.27 -7.40
N TYR A 27 -8.65 -12.44 -6.34
CA TYR A 27 -8.20 -12.87 -5.01
C TYR A 27 -9.03 -12.29 -3.84
N HIS A 28 -10.29 -11.87 -4.04
CA HIS A 28 -11.13 -11.27 -2.97
C HIS A 28 -11.11 -12.08 -1.67
N ARG A 29 -11.10 -13.42 -1.77
CA ARG A 29 -11.15 -14.33 -0.62
C ARG A 29 -9.88 -14.27 0.23
N ILE A 30 -8.73 -13.98 -0.37
CA ILE A 30 -7.44 -13.85 0.30
C ILE A 30 -7.27 -12.42 0.85
N ILE A 31 -7.67 -11.43 0.04
CA ILE A 31 -7.48 -10.01 0.36
C ILE A 31 -8.50 -9.50 1.38
N GLY A 32 -9.70 -10.09 1.43
CA GLY A 32 -10.79 -9.60 2.29
C GLY A 32 -10.45 -9.52 3.78
N PHE A 33 -9.41 -10.23 4.22
CA PHE A 33 -8.93 -10.22 5.60
C PHE A 33 -7.67 -9.38 5.83
N LYS A 34 -7.12 -8.77 4.77
CA LYS A 34 -5.83 -8.07 4.81
C LYS A 34 -5.99 -6.59 4.51
N PRO A 35 -5.22 -5.71 5.17
CA PRO A 35 -5.23 -4.29 4.88
C PRO A 35 -4.70 -4.05 3.46
N LEU A 36 -5.60 -3.63 2.58
CA LEU A 36 -5.27 -3.22 1.21
C LEU A 36 -5.38 -1.71 1.09
N HIS A 37 -4.26 -1.07 0.78
CA HIS A 37 -4.13 0.37 0.61
C HIS A 37 -3.88 0.72 -0.85
N VAL A 38 -4.59 1.75 -1.31
CA VAL A 38 -4.40 2.33 -2.63
C VAL A 38 -3.67 3.64 -2.41
N LEU A 39 -2.50 3.76 -3.02
CA LEU A 39 -1.63 4.92 -2.90
C LEU A 39 -2.18 6.11 -3.72
N ASP A 40 -3.04 5.83 -4.70
CA ASP A 40 -3.62 6.80 -5.64
C ASP A 40 -2.54 7.64 -6.35
N ILE A 41 -1.43 6.99 -6.69
CA ILE A 41 -0.32 7.60 -7.40
C ILE A 41 -0.17 7.02 -8.80
N PRO A 42 0.21 7.83 -9.80
CA PRO A 42 0.43 7.35 -11.16
C PRO A 42 1.60 6.35 -11.17
N ASP A 43 1.56 5.35 -12.06
CA ASP A 43 2.66 4.39 -12.21
C ASP A 43 3.84 4.92 -13.04
N ASP A 44 3.84 6.22 -13.37
CA ASP A 44 4.80 6.89 -14.26
C ASP A 44 6.18 7.17 -13.63
N TYR A 45 6.52 6.52 -12.52
CA TYR A 45 7.79 6.72 -11.84
C TYR A 45 8.90 5.85 -12.43
N HIS A 46 10.09 6.43 -12.58
CA HIS A 46 11.25 5.67 -13.01
C HIS A 46 11.71 4.70 -11.91
N PHE A 47 12.43 3.64 -12.31
CA PHE A 47 13.06 2.74 -11.36
C PHE A 47 14.02 3.51 -10.44
N MET A 48 13.81 3.39 -9.13
CA MET A 48 14.56 4.11 -8.08
C MET A 48 14.39 5.64 -8.09
N ASP A 49 13.27 6.14 -8.61
CA ASP A 49 12.99 7.56 -8.56
C ASP A 49 12.94 8.08 -7.11
N PRO A 50 13.69 9.14 -6.76
CA PRO A 50 13.73 9.64 -5.38
C PRO A 50 12.39 10.20 -4.91
N GLU A 51 11.53 10.73 -5.79
CA GLU A 51 10.20 11.19 -5.41
C GLU A 51 9.31 10.02 -4.98
N LEU A 52 9.33 8.91 -5.73
CA LEU A 52 8.59 7.69 -5.38
C LEU A 52 9.04 7.14 -4.02
N VAL A 53 10.35 7.14 -3.76
CA VAL A 53 10.90 6.65 -2.49
C VAL A 53 10.48 7.54 -1.32
N ALA A 54 10.50 8.86 -1.49
CA ALA A 54 10.06 9.81 -0.46
C ALA A 54 8.57 9.63 -0.15
N LEU A 55 7.74 9.51 -1.18
CA LEU A 55 6.31 9.30 -1.05
C LEU A 55 5.97 7.95 -0.41
N LEU A 56 6.64 6.86 -0.82
CA LEU A 56 6.47 5.56 -0.16
C LEU A 56 6.86 5.63 1.32
N LYS A 57 7.94 6.33 1.67
CA LYS A 57 8.35 6.47 3.08
C LYS A 57 7.26 7.17 3.90
N ASP A 58 6.70 8.26 3.40
CA ASP A 58 5.65 9.01 4.07
C ASP A 58 4.38 8.16 4.25
N ILE A 59 3.90 7.55 3.16
CA ILE A 59 2.65 6.77 3.21
C ILE A 59 2.81 5.50 4.04
N VAL A 60 3.94 4.81 3.94
CA VAL A 60 4.21 3.62 4.75
C VAL A 60 4.31 3.99 6.24
N GLN A 61 4.92 5.12 6.58
CA GLN A 61 4.98 5.61 7.96
C GLN A 61 3.60 5.98 8.52
N GLU A 62 2.77 6.64 7.72
CA GLU A 62 1.38 6.98 8.09
C GLU A 62 0.54 5.71 8.27
N LYS A 63 0.54 4.81 7.28
CA LYS A 63 -0.33 3.62 7.28
C LYS A 63 0.06 2.58 8.33
N LEU A 64 1.35 2.47 8.67
CA LEU A 64 1.81 1.59 9.74
C LEU A 64 1.72 2.25 11.13
N GLY A 65 1.33 3.53 11.22
CA GLY A 65 1.24 4.25 12.49
C GLY A 65 2.58 4.43 13.18
N LEU A 66 3.69 4.43 12.43
CA LEU A 66 5.03 4.64 12.97
C LEU A 66 5.30 6.12 13.30
N ILE A 67 4.46 7.01 12.78
CA ILE A 67 4.31 8.36 13.30
C ILE A 67 3.37 8.31 14.51
N THR A 68 3.92 8.15 15.71
CA THR A 68 3.25 8.68 16.90
C THR A 68 3.00 10.16 16.65
N PRO A 69 1.75 10.66 16.68
CA PRO A 69 1.54 12.10 16.65
C PRO A 69 2.39 12.69 17.79
N PRO A 70 3.14 13.78 17.57
CA PRO A 70 3.68 14.51 18.70
C PRO A 70 2.47 14.87 19.55
N HIS A 71 2.45 14.33 20.77
CA HIS A 71 1.51 14.63 21.84
C HIS A 71 0.93 16.05 21.68
N GLU A 72 -0.24 16.20 21.07
CA GLU A 72 -1.02 17.42 21.22
C GLU A 72 -1.58 17.37 22.63
N SER A 73 -0.74 17.88 23.54
CA SER A 73 -1.15 18.25 24.88
C SER A 73 -1.87 19.58 24.73
N GLN A 74 -3.20 19.56 24.83
CA GLN A 74 -3.97 20.72 25.25
C GLN A 74 -5.09 20.29 26.18
#